data_AF-A0A2N1RQR1-F1
#
_entry.id   AF-A0A2N1RQR1-F1
#
_cell.length_a   1.000
_cell.length_b   1.000
_cell.length_c   1.000
_cell.angle_alpha   90.00
_cell.angle_beta   90.00
_cell.angle_gamma   90.00
#
_symmetry.space_group_name_H-M   'P 1'
#
loop_
_entity.id
_entity.type
_entity.pdbx_description
1 polymer ?
#
loop_
_entity_poly.entity_id
_entity_poly.type
_entity_poly.pdbx_seq_one_letter_code
_entity_poly.pdbx_strand_id
1 'polypeptide(L)'
;MKNYYFKFQKGNAGFDKLFKSNNLYDEALNLSKDGKDIPLSIYYGKWKANEFHLGIKNIRIDKGLDENEYSRSIDQIKLFFDLEKLNEVIYFWSFYKDIIICLKPNSLKVVDGPDSYIDDNGSLPKTIICKIINVYNKIDLPELFSNINSNQRHNRGTISELTVSANEIAVSLMNKSKILINDSNILSYLSPMEFETLLFMIFSNDKVLCSSYRGGTLKDYDLRIKVTKNYNGIPEGNHWIQVKMKDKIKRNNDIYSAFLGEGNIEDRIIDSVWIKNRINENPVIKRWLKEMIYDYKNIFELS
;
A
#
# COMPACT_ATOMS: atom_id res chain seq x y z
N MET A 1 -12.32 -11.15 -9.07
CA MET A 1 -12.53 -10.48 -7.76
C MET A 1 -11.56 -9.33 -7.68
N LYS A 2 -12.03 -8.13 -7.35
CA LYS A 2 -11.20 -6.93 -7.24
C LYS A 2 -11.16 -6.42 -5.81
N ASN A 3 -9.99 -5.97 -5.39
CA ASN A 3 -9.77 -5.44 -4.06
C ASN A 3 -9.31 -3.99 -4.16
N TYR A 4 -9.93 -3.10 -3.38
CA TYR A 4 -9.61 -1.68 -3.38
C TYR A 4 -9.18 -1.26 -1.98
N TYR A 5 -8.03 -0.60 -1.87
CA TYR A 5 -7.74 0.23 -0.72
C TYR A 5 -8.76 1.37 -0.66
N PHE A 6 -9.33 1.62 0.52
CA PHE A 6 -10.33 2.65 0.72
C PHE A 6 -10.11 3.44 2.01
N LYS A 7 -10.23 4.77 1.95
CA LYS A 7 -10.29 5.66 3.11
C LYS A 7 -11.71 6.12 3.36
N PHE A 8 -12.27 5.73 4.49
CA PHE A 8 -13.63 6.14 4.83
C PHE A 8 -13.65 7.59 5.32
N GLN A 9 -14.02 8.52 4.44
CA GLN A 9 -13.81 9.96 4.64
C GLN A 9 -12.32 10.34 4.80
N LYS A 10 -12.05 11.62 5.09
CA LYS A 10 -10.67 12.13 5.22
C LYS A 10 -9.97 11.39 6.34
N GLY A 11 -8.85 10.74 6.02
CA GLY A 11 -8.03 10.09 7.04
C GLY A 11 -8.76 9.02 7.85
N ASN A 12 -9.80 8.39 7.29
CA ASN A 12 -10.65 7.41 7.98
C ASN A 12 -11.59 8.00 9.07
N ALA A 13 -11.90 9.30 9.03
CA ALA A 13 -12.81 9.94 9.98
C ALA A 13 -14.22 9.32 10.05
N GLY A 14 -14.66 8.63 8.99
CA GLY A 14 -15.92 7.88 9.03
C GLY A 14 -15.89 6.75 10.07
N PHE A 15 -14.72 6.12 10.28
CA PHE A 15 -14.52 5.14 11.33
C PHE A 15 -14.42 5.78 12.71
N ASP A 16 -13.84 6.98 12.84
CA ASP A 16 -13.85 7.71 14.12
C ASP A 16 -15.28 8.06 14.58
N LYS A 17 -16.19 8.34 13.63
CA LYS A 17 -17.61 8.57 13.93
C LYS A 17 -18.37 7.28 14.25
N LEU A 18 -18.01 6.19 13.57
CA LEU A 18 -18.66 4.89 13.71
C LEU A 18 -18.26 4.22 15.03
N PHE A 19 -16.97 4.25 15.37
CA PHE A 19 -16.42 3.59 16.54
C PHE A 19 -16.35 4.57 17.70
N LYS A 20 -17.20 4.35 18.71
CA LYS A 20 -17.32 5.24 19.88
C LYS A 20 -16.48 4.77 21.06
N SER A 21 -15.96 3.55 21.03
CA SER A 21 -15.21 2.94 22.12
C SER A 21 -13.69 2.98 21.90
N ASN A 22 -12.94 2.82 22.98
CA ASN A 22 -11.48 2.64 22.90
C ASN A 22 -11.08 1.23 22.42
N ASN A 23 -12.01 0.27 22.37
CA ASN A 23 -11.76 -1.09 21.91
C ASN A 23 -12.32 -1.29 20.50
N LEU A 24 -11.61 -0.69 19.54
CA LEU A 24 -12.02 -0.59 18.14
C LEU A 24 -12.18 -1.95 17.47
N TYR A 25 -11.34 -2.92 17.82
CA TYR A 25 -11.37 -4.26 17.25
C TYR A 25 -12.67 -4.98 17.62
N ASP A 26 -13.04 -5.00 18.90
CA ASP A 26 -14.28 -5.63 19.36
C ASP A 26 -15.52 -4.93 18.78
N GLU A 27 -15.50 -3.60 18.68
CA GLU A 27 -16.59 -2.84 18.08
C GLU A 27 -16.76 -3.16 16.59
N ALA A 28 -15.66 -3.22 15.84
CA ALA A 28 -15.68 -3.63 14.44
C ALA A 28 -16.14 -5.09 14.26
N LEU A 29 -15.71 -6.00 15.13
CA LEU A 29 -16.17 -7.40 15.12
C LEU A 29 -17.67 -7.51 15.41
N ASN A 30 -18.18 -6.77 16.39
CA ASN A 30 -19.61 -6.77 16.71
C ASN A 30 -20.43 -6.25 15.52
N LEU A 31 -19.99 -5.13 14.91
CA LEU A 31 -20.64 -4.59 13.71
C LEU A 31 -20.61 -5.57 12.52
N SER A 32 -19.55 -6.37 12.40
CA SER A 32 -19.47 -7.44 11.41
C SER A 32 -20.49 -8.55 11.68
N LYS A 33 -20.64 -8.98 12.94
CA LYS A 33 -21.63 -10.01 13.35
C LYS A 33 -23.06 -9.54 13.19
N ASP A 34 -23.33 -8.28 13.53
CA ASP A 34 -24.64 -7.66 13.39
C ASP A 34 -25.05 -7.47 11.92
N GLY A 35 -24.08 -7.56 11.00
CA GLY A 35 -24.30 -7.36 9.57
C GLY A 35 -24.81 -5.95 9.26
N LYS A 36 -24.40 -4.97 10.07
CA LYS A 36 -24.87 -3.58 9.97
C LYS A 36 -24.37 -2.95 8.67
N ASP A 37 -25.27 -2.22 8.02
CA ASP A 37 -24.94 -1.42 6.86
C ASP A 37 -24.06 -0.21 7.25
N ILE A 38 -22.93 -0.11 6.58
CA ILE A 38 -21.95 0.97 6.71
C ILE A 38 -21.99 1.82 5.44
N PRO A 39 -22.36 3.11 5.54
CA PRO A 39 -22.33 4.03 4.41
C PRO A 39 -20.88 4.43 4.12
N LEU A 40 -20.17 3.66 3.29
CA LEU A 40 -18.77 3.89 2.95
C LEU A 40 -18.63 5.06 1.96
N SER A 41 -18.33 6.24 2.50
CA SER A 41 -18.28 7.51 1.75
C SER A 41 -16.87 7.91 1.34
N ILE A 42 -16.72 8.42 0.11
CA ILE A 42 -15.44 9.01 -0.35
C ILE A 42 -15.15 10.37 0.31
N TYR A 43 -13.89 10.78 0.37
CA TYR A 43 -13.50 12.14 0.76
C TYR A 43 -12.98 12.92 -0.43
N TYR A 44 -13.89 13.63 -1.09
CA TYR A 44 -13.57 14.71 -2.03
C TYR A 44 -14.64 15.79 -1.91
N GLY A 45 -14.19 17.01 -1.62
CA GLY A 45 -15.02 18.10 -1.14
C GLY A 45 -15.76 18.90 -2.21
N LYS A 46 -16.76 19.67 -1.77
CA LYS A 46 -17.44 20.74 -2.51
C LYS A 46 -18.11 20.29 -3.80
N TRP A 47 -19.15 19.47 -3.71
CA TRP A 47 -19.92 19.04 -4.88
C TRP A 47 -21.42 19.15 -4.66
N LYS A 48 -22.10 19.95 -5.46
CA LYS A 48 -23.56 19.90 -5.50
C LYS A 48 -24.00 18.74 -6.40
N ALA A 49 -25.01 17.98 -5.97
CA ALA A 49 -25.50 16.78 -6.67
C ALA A 49 -25.86 17.01 -8.16
N ASN A 50 -26.20 18.25 -8.54
CA ASN A 50 -26.51 18.67 -9.90
C ASN A 50 -25.28 18.84 -10.82
N GLU A 51 -24.05 18.88 -10.29
CA GLU A 51 -22.82 19.08 -11.07
C GLU A 51 -22.34 17.79 -11.75
N PHE A 52 -22.77 16.62 -11.27
CA PHE A 52 -22.41 15.33 -11.87
C PHE A 52 -23.23 15.01 -13.12
N HIS A 53 -24.51 15.42 -13.16
CA HIS A 53 -25.40 15.21 -14.32
C HIS A 53 -25.10 16.14 -15.50
N LEU A 54 -24.31 17.21 -15.31
CA LEU A 54 -23.97 18.18 -16.34
C LEU A 54 -22.71 17.84 -17.15
N GLY A 55 -22.13 16.67 -16.92
CA GLY A 55 -20.89 16.24 -17.54
C GLY A 55 -19.67 16.91 -16.90
N ILE A 56 -18.63 16.12 -16.69
CA ILE A 56 -17.39 16.45 -15.97
C ILE A 56 -16.63 17.67 -16.57
N LYS A 57 -17.07 18.21 -17.71
CA LYS A 57 -16.47 19.36 -18.39
C LYS A 57 -16.80 20.73 -17.78
N ASN A 58 -17.84 20.87 -16.95
CA ASN A 58 -18.34 22.20 -16.52
C ASN A 58 -18.25 22.45 -15.01
N ILE A 59 -17.44 21.69 -14.29
CA ILE A 59 -17.23 21.89 -12.86
C ILE A 59 -16.47 23.20 -12.63
N ARG A 60 -16.99 24.07 -11.76
CA ARG A 60 -16.36 25.34 -11.38
C ARG A 60 -15.16 25.08 -10.48
N ILE A 61 -14.02 25.67 -10.85
CA ILE A 61 -12.82 25.75 -10.00
C ILE A 61 -13.16 26.64 -8.81
N ASP A 62 -13.27 26.03 -7.64
CA ASP A 62 -13.33 26.79 -6.40
C ASP A 62 -11.95 27.43 -6.18
N LYS A 63 -11.93 28.76 -6.03
CA LYS A 63 -10.72 29.56 -5.80
C LYS A 63 -9.99 29.00 -4.57
N GLY A 64 -8.92 28.24 -4.77
CA GLY A 64 -8.07 27.72 -3.69
C GLY A 64 -7.54 26.31 -3.86
N LEU A 65 -8.03 25.51 -4.82
CA LEU A 65 -7.41 24.23 -5.18
C LEU A 65 -6.40 24.44 -6.32
N ASP A 66 -5.18 23.92 -6.16
CA ASP A 66 -4.24 23.79 -7.29
C ASP A 66 -4.84 22.84 -8.34
N GLU A 67 -4.60 23.10 -9.63
CA GLU A 67 -5.13 22.33 -10.76
C GLU A 67 -4.83 20.83 -10.63
N ASN A 68 -3.69 20.49 -10.01
CA ASN A 68 -3.26 19.12 -9.75
C ASN A 68 -4.13 18.40 -8.70
N GLU A 69 -4.56 19.09 -7.64
CA GLU A 69 -5.41 18.51 -6.60
C GLU A 69 -6.85 18.32 -7.10
N TYR A 70 -7.30 19.26 -7.91
CA TYR A 70 -8.60 19.21 -8.57
C TYR A 70 -8.72 18.02 -9.54
N SER A 71 -7.74 17.86 -10.45
CA SER A 71 -7.71 16.74 -11.41
C SER A 71 -7.74 15.37 -10.70
N ARG A 72 -6.95 15.20 -9.64
CA ARG A 72 -6.94 13.97 -8.84
C ARG A 72 -8.27 13.68 -8.16
N SER A 73 -8.96 14.71 -7.68
CA SER A 73 -10.27 14.57 -7.05
C SER A 73 -11.30 14.06 -8.05
N ILE A 74 -11.29 14.59 -9.29
CA ILE A 74 -12.16 14.13 -10.37
C ILE A 74 -11.90 12.66 -10.71
N ASP A 75 -10.64 12.25 -10.84
CA ASP A 75 -10.31 10.87 -11.20
C ASP A 75 -10.76 9.87 -10.13
N GLN A 76 -10.70 10.26 -8.86
CA GLN A 76 -11.17 9.43 -7.74
C GLN A 76 -12.70 9.31 -7.72
N ILE A 77 -13.40 10.40 -8.04
CA ILE A 77 -14.86 10.39 -8.17
C ILE A 77 -15.28 9.52 -9.36
N LYS A 78 -14.66 9.71 -10.53
CA LYS A 78 -14.90 8.87 -11.72
C LYS A 78 -14.70 7.40 -11.38
N LEU A 79 -13.55 7.06 -10.78
CA LEU A 79 -13.24 5.70 -10.37
C LEU A 79 -14.33 5.13 -9.46
N PHE A 80 -14.83 5.92 -8.50
CA PHE A 80 -15.88 5.48 -7.58
C PHE A 80 -17.23 5.20 -8.29
N PHE A 81 -17.65 6.08 -9.21
CA PHE A 81 -18.86 5.85 -10.00
C PHE A 81 -18.70 4.75 -11.06
N ASP A 82 -17.51 4.59 -11.63
CA ASP A 82 -17.22 3.53 -12.58
C ASP A 82 -17.29 2.13 -11.95
N LEU A 83 -17.24 2.03 -10.61
CA LEU A 83 -17.49 0.76 -9.90
C LEU A 83 -18.89 0.21 -10.20
N GLU A 84 -19.90 1.05 -10.41
CA GLU A 84 -21.27 0.60 -10.76
C GLU A 84 -21.31 -0.25 -12.03
N LYS A 85 -20.34 -0.04 -12.93
CA LYS A 85 -20.27 -0.70 -14.23
C LYS A 85 -19.54 -2.05 -14.18
N LEU A 86 -18.92 -2.38 -13.05
CA LEU A 86 -18.14 -3.60 -12.91
C LEU A 86 -19.04 -4.80 -12.61
N ASN A 87 -18.87 -5.88 -13.38
CA ASN A 87 -19.58 -7.15 -13.18
C ASN A 87 -18.72 -8.17 -12.41
N GLU A 88 -18.03 -7.72 -11.36
CA GLU A 88 -17.13 -8.56 -10.57
C GLU A 88 -17.41 -8.40 -9.07
N VAL A 89 -17.04 -9.42 -8.28
CA VAL A 89 -17.06 -9.30 -6.82
C VAL A 89 -15.98 -8.30 -6.37
N ILE A 90 -16.39 -7.29 -5.61
CA ILE A 90 -15.54 -6.21 -5.12
C ILE A 90 -15.46 -6.24 -3.60
N TYR A 91 -14.27 -5.96 -3.07
CA TYR A 91 -14.03 -5.71 -1.64
C TYR A 91 -13.27 -4.40 -1.42
N PHE A 92 -13.66 -3.67 -0.39
CA PHE A 92 -12.97 -2.48 0.09
C PHE A 92 -12.17 -2.81 1.34
N TRP A 93 -10.92 -2.38 1.38
CA TRP A 93 -9.98 -2.62 2.46
C TRP A 93 -9.59 -1.29 3.09
N SER A 94 -9.99 -1.09 4.34
CA SER A 94 -9.68 0.12 5.10
C SER A 94 -8.69 -0.19 6.21
N PHE A 95 -7.59 0.57 6.21
CA PHE A 95 -6.48 0.41 7.14
C PHE A 95 -6.57 1.51 8.19
N TYR A 96 -7.11 1.18 9.36
CA TYR A 96 -7.50 2.15 10.38
C TYR A 96 -6.84 1.82 11.72
N LYS A 97 -5.98 2.72 12.20
CA LYS A 97 -5.17 2.54 13.42
C LYS A 97 -4.46 1.18 13.39
N ASP A 98 -4.75 0.30 14.34
CA ASP A 98 -4.20 -1.04 14.56
C ASP A 98 -4.96 -2.17 13.84
N ILE A 99 -6.07 -1.86 13.17
CA ILE A 99 -6.93 -2.84 12.51
C ILE A 99 -7.04 -2.63 10.99
N ILE A 100 -7.46 -3.69 10.31
CA ILE A 100 -7.81 -3.70 8.89
C ILE A 100 -9.23 -4.23 8.75
N ILE A 101 -10.07 -3.45 8.10
CA ILE A 101 -11.49 -3.72 7.93
C ILE A 101 -11.73 -4.06 6.47
N CYS A 102 -12.26 -5.25 6.22
CA CYS A 102 -12.70 -5.66 4.89
C CYS A 102 -14.21 -5.48 4.79
N LEU A 103 -14.64 -4.68 3.82
CA LEU A 103 -16.03 -4.37 3.56
C LEU A 103 -16.48 -4.93 2.21
N LYS A 104 -17.67 -5.50 2.18
CA LYS A 104 -18.32 -5.96 0.95
C LYS A 104 -19.49 -5.02 0.62
N PRO A 105 -19.59 -4.47 -0.60
CA PRO A 105 -20.75 -3.70 -1.02
C PRO A 105 -21.99 -4.59 -1.08
N ASN A 106 -23.12 -4.10 -0.56
CA ASN A 106 -24.43 -4.74 -0.75
C ASN A 106 -24.90 -4.55 -2.20
N SER A 107 -24.60 -3.38 -2.74
CA SER A 107 -24.80 -2.98 -4.13
C SER A 107 -23.66 -2.03 -4.49
N LEU A 108 -23.25 -2.00 -5.75
CA LEU A 108 -22.27 -1.03 -6.24
C LEU A 108 -22.89 0.34 -6.53
N LYS A 109 -24.21 0.47 -6.40
CA LYS A 109 -24.92 1.74 -6.60
C LYS A 109 -24.41 2.82 -5.65
N VAL A 110 -23.99 3.93 -6.22
CA VAL A 110 -23.60 5.15 -5.54
C VAL A 110 -24.84 5.95 -5.19
N VAL A 111 -24.94 6.33 -3.93
CA VAL A 111 -26.03 7.14 -3.37
C VAL A 111 -25.46 8.34 -2.63
N ASP A 112 -26.34 9.28 -2.29
CA ASP A 112 -26.01 10.32 -1.32
C ASP A 112 -25.91 9.70 0.08
N GLY A 113 -24.84 10.08 0.79
CA GLY A 113 -24.56 9.64 2.15
C GLY A 113 -25.43 10.33 3.20
N PRO A 114 -25.28 9.96 4.48
CA PRO A 114 -26.06 10.55 5.56
C PRO A 114 -25.68 12.01 5.85
N ASP A 115 -26.66 12.79 6.34
CA ASP A 115 -26.50 14.21 6.69
C ASP A 115 -25.36 14.47 7.67
N SER A 116 -25.08 13.51 8.57
CA SER A 116 -23.97 13.58 9.53
C SER A 116 -22.58 13.69 8.88
N TYR A 117 -22.51 13.48 7.57
CA TYR A 117 -21.29 13.52 6.77
C TYR A 117 -21.28 14.67 5.75
N ILE A 118 -22.26 15.57 5.83
CA ILE A 118 -22.30 16.81 5.04
C ILE A 118 -20.99 17.59 5.24
N ASP A 119 -20.43 18.07 4.13
CA ASP A 119 -19.26 18.95 4.17
C ASP A 119 -19.64 20.39 4.57
N ASP A 120 -18.64 21.24 4.78
CA ASP A 120 -18.85 22.64 5.20
C ASP A 120 -19.74 23.47 4.24
N ASN A 121 -20.03 22.96 3.04
CA ASN A 121 -20.86 23.61 2.02
C ASN A 121 -22.28 23.03 1.90
N GLY A 122 -22.66 22.08 2.75
CA GLY A 122 -23.98 21.46 2.68
C GLY A 122 -24.09 20.32 1.67
N SER A 123 -22.96 19.82 1.12
CA SER A 123 -22.97 18.77 0.10
C SER A 123 -22.97 17.38 0.73
N LEU A 124 -23.84 16.49 0.26
CA LEU A 124 -23.86 15.09 0.69
C LEU A 124 -22.72 14.30 0.04
N PRO A 125 -21.99 13.48 0.81
CA PRO A 125 -20.89 12.72 0.25
C PRO A 125 -21.41 11.51 -0.53
N LYS A 126 -20.75 11.20 -1.64
CA LYS A 126 -21.09 10.01 -2.43
C LYS A 126 -20.65 8.74 -1.71
N THR A 127 -21.55 7.77 -1.67
CA THR A 127 -21.49 6.64 -0.75
C THR A 127 -21.89 5.34 -1.44
N ILE A 128 -21.22 4.26 -1.08
CA ILE A 128 -21.65 2.88 -1.38
C ILE A 128 -22.00 2.21 -0.05
N ILE A 129 -23.16 1.55 0.01
CA ILE A 129 -23.58 0.83 1.21
C ILE A 129 -22.86 -0.53 1.26
N CYS A 130 -22.11 -0.74 2.33
CA CYS A 130 -21.30 -1.92 2.53
C CYS A 130 -21.64 -2.61 3.85
N LYS A 131 -21.16 -3.84 4.02
CA LYS A 131 -21.11 -4.54 5.31
C LYS A 131 -19.68 -4.91 5.64
N ILE A 132 -19.33 -4.88 6.92
CA ILE A 132 -18.06 -5.42 7.39
C ILE A 132 -18.16 -6.94 7.34
N ILE A 133 -17.27 -7.57 6.57
CA ILE A 133 -17.26 -9.03 6.42
C ILE A 133 -16.11 -9.70 7.15
N ASN A 134 -14.99 -8.99 7.36
CA ASN A 134 -13.85 -9.47 8.13
C ASN A 134 -13.13 -8.28 8.79
N VAL A 135 -12.53 -8.54 9.94
CA VAL A 135 -11.68 -7.61 10.68
C VAL A 135 -10.39 -8.33 11.06
N TYR A 136 -9.26 -7.71 10.79
CA TYR A 136 -7.93 -8.26 11.07
C TYR A 136 -7.12 -7.29 11.93
N ASN A 137 -6.32 -7.81 12.86
CA ASN A 137 -5.29 -6.99 13.50
C ASN A 137 -4.11 -6.83 12.53
N LYS A 138 -3.55 -5.63 12.45
CA LYS A 138 -2.42 -5.34 11.56
C LYS A 138 -1.18 -6.16 11.89
N ILE A 139 -0.94 -6.42 13.18
CA ILE A 139 0.24 -7.16 13.65
C ILE A 139 0.24 -8.62 13.20
N ASP A 140 -0.94 -9.18 12.90
CA ASP A 140 -1.09 -10.57 12.46
C ASP A 140 -0.91 -10.72 10.94
N LEU A 141 -0.65 -9.62 10.22
CA LEU A 141 -0.60 -9.57 8.76
C LEU A 141 0.79 -9.13 8.25
N PRO A 142 1.23 -9.62 7.07
CA PRO A 142 2.51 -9.26 6.47
C PRO A 142 2.70 -7.75 6.40
N GLU A 143 3.89 -7.26 6.73
CA GLU A 143 4.16 -5.82 6.85
C GLU A 143 3.84 -5.06 5.55
N LEU A 144 4.14 -5.65 4.39
CA LEU A 144 3.80 -5.11 3.08
C LEU A 144 2.31 -4.76 2.95
N PHE A 145 1.44 -5.58 3.52
CA PHE A 145 -0.01 -5.37 3.49
C PHE A 145 -0.47 -4.50 4.65
N SER A 146 -0.02 -4.79 5.89
CA SER A 146 -0.49 -4.10 7.10
C SER A 146 -0.18 -2.60 7.11
N ASN A 147 0.92 -2.21 6.44
CA ASN A 147 1.37 -0.82 6.29
C ASN A 147 1.12 -0.23 4.89
N ILE A 148 0.21 -0.79 4.10
CA ILE A 148 -0.06 -0.28 2.74
C ILE A 148 -0.51 1.18 2.72
N ASN A 149 -1.10 1.68 3.82
CA ASN A 149 -1.48 3.08 3.98
C ASN A 149 -0.27 4.04 4.06
N SER A 150 0.94 3.53 4.30
CA SER A 150 2.19 4.30 4.21
C SER A 150 2.67 4.47 2.77
N ASN A 151 2.17 3.66 1.84
CA ASN A 151 2.49 3.78 0.42
C ASN A 151 1.79 5.02 -0.18
N GLN A 152 2.58 5.94 -0.73
CA GLN A 152 2.07 7.18 -1.32
C GLN A 152 1.02 6.96 -2.42
N ARG A 153 1.09 5.86 -3.18
CA ARG A 153 0.09 5.55 -4.22
C ARG A 153 -1.31 5.40 -3.61
N HIS A 154 -1.41 4.69 -2.50
CA HIS A 154 -2.67 4.42 -1.81
C HIS A 154 -3.06 5.59 -0.90
N ASN A 155 -2.08 6.22 -0.25
CA ASN A 155 -2.32 7.29 0.72
C ASN A 155 -2.70 8.64 0.08
N ARG A 156 -2.44 8.87 -1.21
CA ARG A 156 -2.81 10.12 -1.89
C ARG A 156 -4.30 10.19 -2.31
N GLY A 157 -5.02 9.07 -2.25
CA GLY A 157 -6.40 8.94 -2.70
C GLY A 157 -7.39 8.61 -1.59
N THR A 158 -8.69 8.60 -1.92
CA THR A 158 -9.70 7.90 -1.14
C THR A 158 -9.79 6.44 -1.57
N ILE A 159 -9.70 6.14 -2.87
CA ILE A 159 -9.84 4.80 -3.41
C ILE A 159 -8.69 4.48 -4.39
N SER A 160 -8.16 3.27 -4.29
CA SER A 160 -7.18 2.77 -5.26
C SER A 160 -7.22 1.25 -5.31
N GLU A 161 -7.11 0.68 -6.50
CA GLU A 161 -7.04 -0.77 -6.67
C GLU A 161 -5.74 -1.32 -6.05
N LEU A 162 -5.87 -2.40 -5.29
CA LEU A 162 -4.74 -3.17 -4.81
C LEU A 162 -4.15 -3.94 -6.00
N THR A 163 -2.83 -3.91 -6.15
CA THR A 163 -2.15 -4.57 -7.28
C THR A 163 -1.04 -5.49 -6.80
N VAL A 164 -0.70 -6.50 -7.59
CA VAL A 164 0.42 -7.43 -7.34
C VAL A 164 0.25 -8.12 -5.97
N SER A 165 1.31 -8.24 -5.17
CA SER A 165 1.33 -8.99 -3.90
C SER A 165 0.28 -8.53 -2.89
N ALA A 166 -0.05 -7.24 -2.86
CA ALA A 166 -1.10 -6.73 -1.97
C ALA A 166 -2.48 -7.29 -2.33
N ASN A 167 -2.76 -7.45 -3.64
CA ASN A 167 -4.00 -8.08 -4.08
C ASN A 167 -3.98 -9.59 -3.82
N GLU A 168 -2.85 -10.27 -4.04
CA GLU A 168 -2.70 -11.70 -3.73
C GLU A 168 -2.95 -11.98 -2.24
N ILE A 169 -2.39 -11.17 -1.34
CA ILE A 169 -2.65 -11.26 0.11
C ILE A 169 -4.14 -11.02 0.42
N ALA A 170 -4.77 -9.99 -0.16
CA ALA A 170 -6.20 -9.75 0.02
C ALA A 170 -7.07 -10.93 -0.45
N VAL A 171 -6.73 -11.54 -1.60
CA VAL A 171 -7.41 -12.72 -2.14
C VAL A 171 -7.23 -13.93 -1.21
N SER A 172 -6.01 -14.16 -0.74
CA SER A 172 -5.67 -15.22 0.21
C SER A 172 -6.50 -15.13 1.49
N LEU A 173 -6.57 -13.94 2.09
CA LEU A 173 -7.37 -13.68 3.29
C LEU A 173 -8.87 -13.95 3.07
N MET A 174 -9.39 -13.53 1.91
CA MET A 174 -10.80 -13.73 1.56
C MET A 174 -11.17 -15.18 1.32
N ASN A 175 -10.30 -15.92 0.63
CA ASN A 175 -10.53 -17.32 0.28
C ASN A 175 -10.05 -18.30 1.36
N LYS A 176 -9.37 -17.81 2.41
CA LYS A 176 -8.69 -18.63 3.42
C LYS A 176 -7.71 -19.62 2.80
N SER A 177 -7.04 -19.19 1.73
CA SER A 177 -6.06 -20.00 0.98
C SER A 177 -4.65 -19.47 1.23
N LYS A 178 -3.66 -20.35 1.23
CA LYS A 178 -2.25 -19.93 1.37
C LYS A 178 -1.64 -19.54 0.02
N ILE A 179 -0.67 -18.64 0.08
CA ILE A 179 0.20 -18.24 -1.03
C ILE A 179 1.49 -19.03 -0.90
N LEU A 180 1.88 -19.71 -1.97
CA LEU A 180 3.14 -20.43 -2.04
C LEU A 180 4.31 -19.45 -2.21
N ILE A 181 5.20 -19.42 -1.22
CA ILE A 181 6.40 -18.58 -1.20
C ILE A 181 7.64 -19.44 -1.38
N ASN A 182 8.49 -19.03 -2.31
CA ASN A 182 9.73 -19.73 -2.67
C ASN A 182 10.84 -18.72 -3.03
N ASP A 183 12.05 -19.23 -3.26
CA ASP A 183 13.24 -18.40 -3.56
C ASP A 183 13.05 -17.49 -4.80
N SER A 184 12.10 -17.81 -5.70
CA SER A 184 11.83 -17.01 -6.90
C SER A 184 10.98 -15.76 -6.63
N ASN A 185 10.03 -15.83 -5.70
CA ASN A 185 9.01 -14.79 -5.47
C ASN A 185 9.11 -14.09 -4.10
N ILE A 186 9.87 -14.63 -3.14
CA ILE A 186 9.92 -14.14 -1.75
C ILE A 186 10.21 -12.64 -1.62
N LEU A 187 11.04 -12.08 -2.51
CA LEU A 187 11.37 -10.65 -2.50
C LEU A 187 10.17 -9.75 -2.83
N SER A 188 9.20 -10.24 -3.59
CA SER A 188 7.97 -9.52 -3.94
C SER A 188 7.00 -9.39 -2.76
N TYR A 189 7.26 -10.10 -1.66
CA TYR A 189 6.42 -10.12 -0.46
C TYR A 189 7.00 -9.35 0.72
N LEU A 190 8.20 -8.77 0.55
CA LEU A 190 8.78 -7.87 1.53
C LEU A 190 8.10 -6.50 1.49
N SER A 191 8.01 -5.85 2.64
CA SER A 191 7.71 -4.43 2.75
C SER A 191 8.90 -3.61 2.21
N PRO A 192 8.71 -2.34 1.82
CA PRO A 192 9.83 -1.47 1.47
C PRO A 192 10.90 -1.37 2.56
N MET A 193 10.50 -1.41 3.83
CA MET A 193 11.41 -1.36 4.99
C MET A 193 12.18 -2.69 5.15
N GLU A 194 11.51 -3.82 4.97
CA GLU A 194 12.14 -5.14 5.00
C GLU A 194 13.13 -5.30 3.83
N PHE A 195 12.78 -4.82 2.64
CA PHE A 195 13.66 -4.85 1.47
C PHE A 195 14.89 -3.93 1.63
N GLU A 196 14.73 -2.74 2.19
CA GLU A 196 15.86 -1.88 2.58
C GLU A 196 16.76 -2.56 3.62
N THR A 197 16.14 -3.23 4.59
CA THR A 197 16.87 -3.98 5.64
C THR A 197 17.66 -5.15 5.08
N LEU A 198 17.09 -5.89 4.12
CA LEU A 198 17.78 -6.95 3.39
C LEU A 198 19.05 -6.41 2.71
N LEU A 199 18.95 -5.29 1.99
CA LEU A 199 20.10 -4.67 1.33
C LEU A 199 21.16 -4.21 2.33
N PHE A 200 20.73 -3.60 3.44
CA PHE A 200 21.66 -3.26 4.52
C PHE A 200 22.39 -4.50 5.04
N MET A 201 21.69 -5.62 5.26
CA MET A 201 22.30 -6.85 5.76
C MET A 201 23.30 -7.42 4.76
N ILE A 202 22.97 -7.39 3.46
CA ILE A 202 23.88 -7.80 2.38
C ILE A 202 25.18 -6.98 2.46
N PHE A 203 25.11 -5.66 2.53
CA PHE A 203 26.32 -4.83 2.61
C PHE A 203 27.07 -5.01 3.93
N SER A 204 26.35 -5.06 5.06
CA SER A 204 26.98 -5.12 6.38
C SER A 204 27.72 -6.43 6.64
N ASN A 205 27.29 -7.53 6.01
CA ASN A 205 27.99 -8.81 6.13
C ASN A 205 29.32 -8.87 5.35
N ASP A 206 29.60 -7.90 4.48
CA ASP A 206 30.53 -8.10 3.36
C ASP A 206 31.67 -7.08 3.26
N LYS A 207 32.34 -6.74 4.38
CA LYS A 207 33.45 -5.75 4.43
C LYS A 207 33.10 -4.38 3.83
N VAL A 208 31.81 -4.12 3.62
CA VAL A 208 31.24 -2.83 3.24
C VAL A 208 30.68 -2.20 4.49
N LEU A 209 31.11 -0.98 4.81
CA LEU A 209 30.60 -0.25 5.96
C LEU A 209 29.30 0.42 5.53
N CYS A 210 28.16 -0.06 6.05
CA CYS A 210 26.87 0.58 5.83
C CYS A 210 26.55 1.51 7.00
N SER A 211 26.14 2.73 6.69
CA SER A 211 25.69 3.67 7.72
C SER A 211 24.45 3.10 8.42
N SER A 212 24.43 3.13 9.76
CA SER A 212 23.23 2.81 10.54
C SER A 212 22.14 3.88 10.41
N TYR A 213 22.50 5.05 9.86
CA TYR A 213 21.54 6.10 9.54
C TYR A 213 20.62 5.65 8.42
N ARG A 214 19.38 5.29 8.79
CA ARG A 214 18.30 4.87 7.89
C ARG A 214 17.08 5.74 8.13
N GLY A 215 16.30 5.98 7.09
CA GLY A 215 15.02 6.68 7.19
C GLY A 215 15.09 8.18 6.92
N GLY A 216 14.74 8.54 5.67
CA GLY A 216 13.85 9.66 5.31
C GLY A 216 14.30 11.11 5.53
N THR A 217 15.35 11.38 6.30
CA THR A 217 15.85 12.74 6.54
C THR A 217 16.61 13.32 5.37
N LEU A 218 17.12 12.46 4.48
CA LEU A 218 17.79 12.87 3.26
C LEU A 218 16.95 12.43 2.08
N LYS A 219 16.61 13.39 1.23
CA LYS A 219 15.78 13.19 0.06
C LYS A 219 16.59 12.38 -0.98
N ASP A 220 15.92 11.43 -1.62
CA ASP A 220 16.41 10.69 -2.80
C ASP A 220 17.37 9.51 -2.58
N TYR A 221 17.82 9.21 -1.36
CA TYR A 221 18.61 8.01 -1.06
C TYR A 221 18.24 7.38 0.28
N ASP A 222 18.41 6.06 0.37
CA ASP A 222 17.94 5.25 1.49
C ASP A 222 19.13 4.68 2.29
N LEU A 223 20.25 4.34 1.63
CA LEU A 223 21.47 3.84 2.29
C LEU A 223 22.73 4.61 1.85
N ARG A 224 23.71 4.68 2.76
CA ARG A 224 25.10 5.09 2.49
C ARG A 224 26.04 3.96 2.76
N ILE A 225 26.89 3.63 1.79
CA ILE A 225 27.91 2.60 1.96
C ILE A 225 29.31 3.16 1.72
N LYS A 226 30.30 2.59 2.42
CA LYS A 226 31.72 2.76 2.13
C LYS A 226 32.32 1.41 1.79
N VAL A 227 32.73 1.28 0.54
CA VAL A 227 33.39 0.10 -0.02
C VAL A 227 34.89 0.29 0.15
N THR A 228 35.54 -0.65 0.86
CA THR A 228 36.97 -0.57 1.24
C THR A 228 37.91 -1.24 0.24
N LYS A 229 37.36 -2.05 -0.66
CA LYS A 229 38.04 -2.68 -1.78
C LYS A 229 36.98 -3.01 -2.82
N ASN A 230 37.33 -3.08 -4.10
CA ASN A 230 36.36 -3.40 -5.16
C ASN A 230 35.53 -4.63 -4.76
N TYR A 231 34.24 -4.42 -4.56
CA TYR A 231 33.33 -5.39 -3.98
C TYR A 231 32.27 -5.70 -5.03
N ASN A 232 32.40 -6.86 -5.66
CA ASN A 232 31.36 -7.43 -6.51
C ASN A 232 30.81 -6.47 -7.60
N GLY A 233 31.73 -5.74 -8.25
CA GLY A 233 31.43 -4.77 -9.30
C GLY A 233 31.11 -3.36 -8.78
N ILE A 234 30.96 -3.17 -7.46
CA ILE A 234 30.86 -1.84 -6.85
C ILE A 234 32.29 -1.35 -6.54
N PRO A 235 32.73 -0.23 -7.15
CA PRO A 235 34.09 0.26 -7.00
C PRO A 235 34.34 0.75 -5.58
N GLU A 236 35.61 0.81 -5.20
CA GLU A 236 36.03 1.36 -3.90
C GLU A 236 35.59 2.83 -3.76
N GLY A 237 35.15 3.21 -2.56
CA GLY A 237 34.72 4.58 -2.27
C GLY A 237 33.42 4.67 -1.47
N ASN A 238 32.87 5.89 -1.42
CA ASN A 238 31.59 6.16 -0.77
C ASN A 238 30.49 6.20 -1.83
N HIS A 239 29.40 5.48 -1.59
CA HIS A 239 28.26 5.43 -2.50
C HIS A 239 26.95 5.68 -1.78
N TRP A 240 26.03 6.33 -2.48
CA TRP A 240 24.63 6.45 -2.11
C TRP A 240 23.81 5.41 -2.85
N ILE A 241 22.89 4.77 -2.14
CA ILE A 241 21.99 3.76 -2.69
C ILE A 241 20.56 4.21 -2.48
N GLN A 242 19.80 4.19 -3.56
CA GLN A 242 18.36 4.33 -3.55
C GLN A 242 17.71 2.96 -3.69
N VAL A 243 16.78 2.63 -2.80
CA VAL A 243 16.04 1.37 -2.78
C VAL A 243 14.64 1.61 -3.33
N LYS A 244 14.22 0.80 -4.30
CA LYS A 244 12.90 0.89 -4.93
C LYS A 244 12.29 -0.49 -5.12
N MET A 245 11.16 -0.74 -4.49
CA MET A 245 10.33 -1.92 -4.78
C MET A 245 9.44 -1.67 -6.01
N LYS A 246 10.05 -1.64 -7.20
CA LYS A 246 9.37 -1.48 -8.50
C LYS A 246 10.12 -2.28 -9.56
N ASP A 247 9.45 -2.61 -10.66
CA ASP A 247 10.08 -3.34 -11.79
C ASP A 247 10.87 -2.43 -12.71
N LYS A 248 10.61 -1.11 -12.66
CA LYS A 248 11.24 -0.11 -13.51
C LYS A 248 11.68 1.09 -12.68
N ILE A 249 12.87 1.58 -13.00
CA ILE A 249 13.43 2.80 -12.41
C ILE A 249 13.92 3.74 -13.52
N LYS A 250 13.96 5.04 -13.20
CA LYS A 250 14.72 5.99 -14.02
C LYS A 250 16.18 5.89 -13.60
N ARG A 251 17.08 5.76 -14.57
CA ARG A 251 18.52 5.73 -14.31
C ARG A 251 18.97 7.07 -13.73
N ASN A 252 19.87 6.99 -12.76
CA ASN A 252 20.60 8.14 -12.23
C ASN A 252 22.08 7.73 -12.20
N ASN A 253 22.93 8.49 -12.90
CA ASN A 253 24.33 8.14 -13.09
C ASN A 253 25.18 8.38 -11.82
N ASP A 254 24.65 9.10 -10.83
CA ASP A 254 25.39 9.53 -9.65
C ASP A 254 25.18 8.62 -8.43
N ILE A 255 24.13 7.79 -8.45
CA ILE A 255 23.75 6.93 -7.32
C ILE A 255 23.49 5.50 -7.78
N TYR A 256 23.68 4.54 -6.89
CA TYR A 256 23.25 3.17 -7.13
C TYR A 256 21.75 3.05 -6.89
N SER A 257 21.07 2.25 -7.71
CA SER A 257 19.65 1.96 -7.52
C SER A 257 19.44 0.46 -7.36
N ALA A 258 18.83 0.07 -6.24
CA ALA A 258 18.48 -1.31 -5.94
C ALA A 258 16.98 -1.55 -6.15
N PHE A 259 16.61 -2.52 -6.99
CA PHE A 259 15.21 -2.82 -7.30
C PHE A 259 14.99 -4.27 -7.76
N LEU A 260 13.72 -4.66 -7.95
CA LEU A 260 13.31 -6.05 -8.23
C LEU A 260 13.32 -6.44 -9.71
N GLY A 261 13.59 -5.49 -10.62
CA GLY A 261 13.65 -5.78 -12.05
C GLY A 261 15.02 -6.30 -12.50
N GLU A 262 15.28 -6.14 -13.79
CA GLU A 262 16.54 -6.52 -14.44
C GLU A 262 17.46 -5.30 -14.60
N GLY A 263 18.77 -5.52 -14.51
CA GLY A 263 19.75 -4.50 -14.84
C GLY A 263 21.19 -4.99 -14.77
N ASN A 264 22.11 -4.05 -14.64
CA ASN A 264 23.54 -4.34 -14.58
C ASN A 264 24.22 -3.43 -13.55
N ILE A 265 25.10 -4.02 -12.73
CA ILE A 265 25.88 -3.28 -11.73
C ILE A 265 26.78 -2.21 -12.36
N GLU A 266 27.25 -2.43 -13.59
CA GLU A 266 28.04 -1.45 -14.38
C GLU A 266 27.22 -0.19 -14.70
N ASP A 267 25.91 -0.35 -14.89
CA ASP A 267 24.94 0.72 -15.05
C ASP A 267 24.50 1.32 -13.69
N ARG A 268 25.22 1.00 -12.60
CA ARG A 268 24.88 1.34 -11.21
C ARG A 268 23.53 0.80 -10.74
N ILE A 269 23.13 -0.34 -11.30
CA ILE A 269 21.88 -1.02 -10.96
C ILE A 269 22.18 -2.30 -10.16
N ILE A 270 21.65 -2.37 -8.94
CA ILE A 270 21.63 -3.58 -8.12
C ILE A 270 20.29 -4.27 -8.35
N ASP A 271 20.28 -5.26 -9.22
CA ASP A 271 19.06 -5.93 -9.67
C ASP A 271 18.67 -7.15 -8.83
N SER A 272 17.54 -7.76 -9.14
CA SER A 272 17.04 -8.91 -8.37
C SER A 272 17.95 -10.14 -8.45
N VAL A 273 18.65 -10.34 -9.58
CA VAL A 273 19.59 -11.45 -9.78
C VAL A 273 20.80 -11.27 -8.87
N TRP A 274 21.40 -10.07 -8.86
CA TRP A 274 22.51 -9.74 -7.98
C TRP A 274 22.13 -9.95 -6.51
N ILE A 275 20.95 -9.47 -6.09
CA ILE A 275 20.46 -9.62 -4.71
C ILE A 275 20.28 -11.10 -4.35
N LYS A 276 19.65 -11.90 -5.22
CA LYS A 276 19.44 -13.33 -5.00
C LYS A 276 20.75 -14.10 -4.86
N ASN A 277 21.76 -13.77 -5.65
CA ASN A 277 23.08 -14.38 -5.54
C ASN A 277 23.68 -14.13 -4.15
N ARG A 278 23.60 -12.91 -3.62
CA ARG A 278 24.09 -12.57 -2.27
C ARG A 278 23.33 -13.29 -1.16
N ILE A 279 22.02 -13.44 -1.30
CA ILE A 279 21.21 -14.20 -0.35
C ILE A 279 21.66 -15.66 -0.31
N ASN A 280 21.90 -16.26 -1.48
CA ASN A 280 22.29 -17.67 -1.58
C ASN A 280 23.71 -17.93 -1.04
N GLU A 281 24.61 -16.97 -1.15
CA GLU A 281 25.97 -17.05 -0.59
C GLU A 281 25.99 -16.88 0.94
N ASN A 282 24.93 -16.34 1.56
CA ASN A 282 24.91 -15.99 2.97
C ASN A 282 23.78 -16.69 3.76
N PRO A 283 24.08 -17.78 4.51
CA PRO A 283 23.09 -18.53 5.27
C PRO A 283 22.32 -17.70 6.31
N VAL A 284 22.95 -16.68 6.90
CA VAL A 284 22.32 -15.81 7.90
C VAL A 284 21.21 -14.97 7.26
N ILE A 285 21.50 -14.39 6.08
CA ILE A 285 20.52 -13.60 5.33
C ILE A 285 19.39 -14.51 4.83
N LYS A 286 19.73 -15.70 4.31
CA LYS A 286 18.73 -16.68 3.86
C LYS A 286 17.80 -17.12 5.00
N ARG A 287 18.35 -17.34 6.20
CA ARG A 287 17.54 -17.66 7.40
C ARG A 287 16.63 -16.50 7.79
N TRP A 288 17.18 -15.29 7.89
CA TRP A 288 16.41 -14.08 8.22
C TRP A 288 15.23 -13.90 7.26
N LEU A 289 15.46 -14.05 5.96
CA LEU A 289 14.42 -13.91 4.93
C LEU A 289 13.28 -14.92 5.11
N LYS A 290 13.61 -16.17 5.46
CA LYS A 290 12.60 -17.20 5.75
C LYS A 290 11.83 -16.89 7.02
N GLU A 291 12.50 -16.44 8.07
CA GLU A 291 11.89 -16.09 9.36
C GLU A 291 10.90 -14.92 9.22
N MET A 292 11.23 -13.89 8.42
CA MET A 292 10.33 -12.76 8.16
C MET A 292 8.98 -13.17 7.56
N ILE A 293 8.95 -14.25 6.77
CA ILE A 293 7.73 -14.78 6.16
C ILE A 293 7.06 -15.84 7.04
N TYR A 294 7.85 -16.54 7.86
CA TYR A 294 7.43 -17.67 8.67
C TYR A 294 6.33 -17.32 9.68
N ASP A 295 6.31 -16.10 10.20
CA ASP A 295 5.34 -15.69 11.21
C ASP A 295 3.91 -15.59 10.65
N TYR A 296 3.74 -15.55 9.32
CA TYR A 296 2.44 -15.41 8.67
C TYR A 296 1.91 -16.73 8.06
N LYS A 297 2.07 -17.87 8.76
CA LYS A 297 1.71 -19.23 8.27
C LYS A 297 0.25 -19.43 7.84
N ASN A 298 -0.64 -18.56 8.29
CA ASN A 298 -2.06 -18.58 7.92
C ASN A 298 -2.28 -18.01 6.50
N ILE A 299 -1.30 -17.28 5.98
CA ILE A 299 -1.33 -16.62 4.66
C ILE A 299 -0.26 -17.22 3.75
N PHE A 300 0.91 -17.54 4.27
CA PHE A 300 2.05 -18.05 3.50
C PHE A 300 2.32 -19.52 3.75
N GLU A 301 2.72 -20.21 2.69
CA GLU A 301 3.26 -21.57 2.70
C GLU A 301 4.65 -21.54 2.06
N LEU A 302 5.68 -21.89 2.82
CA LEU A 302 7.05 -21.94 2.33
C LEU A 302 7.30 -23.27 1.62
N SER A 303 7.83 -23.23 0.39
CA SER A 303 8.32 -24.41 -0.34
C SER A 303 9.83 -24.54 -0.29
#